data_AF-A0A7G6TUN1-F1
#
_entry.id   AF-A0A7G6TUN1-F1
#
_cell.length_a   1.000
_cell.length_b   1.000
_cell.length_c   1.000
_cell.angle_alpha   90.00
_cell.angle_beta   90.00
_cell.angle_gamma   90.00
#
_symmetry.space_group_name_H-M   'P 1'
#
loop_
_entity.id
_entity.type
_entity.pdbx_description
1 polymer ?
#
loop_
_entity_poly.entity_id
_entity_poly.type
_entity_poly.pdbx_seq_one_letter_code
_entity_poly.pdbx_strand_id
1 'polypeptide(L)'
;MQQLKQARPLLRRARHRSSAGYTLLELLVVMGILAVLSAVATPQLMGYFGKAKAQSAQIQIQNIGTALEMYYLENGTYPSESVGLKALVEPASEAPRWNGPYLKKAKNLLDPWGRPFQYVYPAENGNFDVFSLGPNGKEKVASAASFRGS
;
A
#
# COMPACT_ATOMS: atom_id res chain seq x y z
N MET A 1 63.27 60.51 25.93
CA MET A 1 63.96 59.23 25.67
C MET A 1 63.32 58.12 26.51
N GLN A 2 63.30 56.89 25.99
CA GLN A 2 63.17 55.61 26.73
C GLN A 2 61.79 55.29 27.34
N GLN A 3 61.14 54.14 27.11
CA GLN A 3 61.43 52.90 26.36
C GLN A 3 60.07 52.30 25.96
N LEU A 4 59.95 51.82 24.72
CA LEU A 4 58.88 50.90 24.32
C LEU A 4 59.10 49.56 25.04
N LYS A 5 58.31 49.29 26.08
CA LYS A 5 58.28 47.98 26.76
C LYS A 5 57.53 46.99 25.86
N GLN A 6 58.26 46.40 24.92
CA GLN A 6 57.74 45.39 24.00
C GLN A 6 57.21 44.17 24.76
N ALA A 7 55.91 43.90 24.63
CA ALA A 7 55.29 42.67 25.09
C ALA A 7 55.75 41.51 24.19
N ARG A 8 56.28 40.44 24.79
CA ARG A 8 56.60 39.18 24.11
C ARG A 8 55.35 38.30 24.11
N PRO A 9 54.68 38.05 22.98
CA PRO A 9 53.63 37.03 22.94
C PRO A 9 54.28 35.66 23.05
N LEU A 10 53.91 34.90 24.09
CA LEU A 10 54.24 33.48 24.18
C LEU A 10 53.53 32.76 23.02
N LEU A 11 54.32 32.28 22.05
CA LEU A 11 53.80 31.50 20.93
C LEU A 11 53.20 30.20 21.46
N ARG A 12 51.89 30.20 21.69
CA ARG A 12 51.10 29.02 21.99
C ARG A 12 51.08 28.13 20.75
N ARG A 13 51.94 27.11 20.75
CA ARG A 13 52.00 26.10 19.69
C ARG A 13 50.66 25.38 19.63
N ALA A 14 49.85 25.71 18.64
CA ALA A 14 48.59 25.01 18.38
C ALA A 14 48.93 23.55 18.05
N ARG A 15 48.52 22.64 18.93
CA ARG A 15 48.67 21.19 18.74
C ARG A 15 47.70 20.79 17.63
N HIS A 16 48.22 20.51 16.44
CA HIS A 16 47.44 19.99 15.33
C HIS A 16 46.82 18.66 15.78
N ARG A 17 45.48 18.64 15.97
CA ARG A 17 44.76 17.38 16.13
C ARG A 17 44.90 16.66 14.78
N SER A 18 45.49 15.46 14.75
CA SER A 18 45.45 14.66 13.52
C SER A 18 44.02 14.17 13.36
N SER A 19 43.31 14.69 12.36
CA SER A 19 42.10 14.04 11.89
C SER A 19 42.52 12.67 11.35
N ALA A 20 42.14 11.60 12.03
CA ALA A 20 42.26 10.26 11.50
C ALA A 20 41.26 10.14 10.36
N GLY A 21 41.75 10.09 9.12
CA GLY A 21 40.93 9.79 7.95
C GLY A 21 40.69 8.29 7.86
N TYR A 22 39.49 7.89 7.44
CA TYR A 22 39.18 6.50 7.11
C TYR A 22 40.04 6.04 5.95
N THR A 23 40.49 4.79 5.98
CA THR A 23 41.27 4.20 4.89
C THR A 23 40.34 3.78 3.74
N LEU A 24 40.85 3.77 2.51
CA LEU A 24 40.10 3.27 1.35
C LEU A 24 39.66 1.81 1.53
N LEU A 25 40.49 1.00 2.20
CA LEU A 25 40.22 -0.40 2.47
C LEU A 25 39.02 -0.57 3.41
N GLU A 26 38.88 0.29 4.42
CA GLU A 26 37.77 0.24 5.37
C GLU A 26 36.43 0.52 4.69
N LEU A 27 36.41 1.51 3.77
CA LEU A 27 35.23 1.80 2.97
C LEU A 27 34.92 0.69 1.95
N LEU A 28 35.95 0.04 1.39
CA LEU A 28 35.79 -1.10 0.49
C LEU A 28 35.16 -2.30 1.21
N VAL A 29 35.64 -2.64 2.41
CA VAL A 29 35.08 -3.74 3.22
C VAL A 29 33.63 -3.45 3.59
N VAL A 30 33.30 -2.21 4.00
CA VAL A 30 31.91 -1.82 4.30
C VAL A 30 31.01 -1.97 3.09
N MET A 31 31.43 -1.47 1.92
CA MET A 31 30.65 -1.62 0.68
C MET A 31 30.50 -3.09 0.27
N GLY A 32 31.53 -3.91 0.47
CA GLY A 32 31.48 -5.35 0.23
C GLY A 32 30.43 -6.04 1.11
N ILE A 33 30.41 -5.74 2.41
CA ILE A 33 29.41 -6.27 3.34
C ILE A 33 28.00 -5.79 2.95
N LEU A 34 27.84 -4.51 2.63
CA LEU A 34 26.55 -3.96 2.20
C LEU A 34 26.03 -4.62 0.91
N ALA A 35 26.90 -4.87 -0.08
CA ALA A 35 26.51 -5.55 -1.31
C ALA A 35 25.98 -6.96 -1.06
N VAL A 36 26.63 -7.73 -0.18
CA VAL A 36 26.19 -9.09 0.19
C VAL A 36 24.86 -9.03 0.96
N LEU A 37 24.72 -8.13 1.93
CA LEU A 37 23.48 -7.98 2.70
C LEU A 37 22.30 -7.56 1.81
N SER A 38 22.52 -6.60 0.90
CA SER A 38 21.49 -6.15 -0.04
C SER A 38 21.02 -7.24 -0.99
N ALA A 39 21.92 -8.12 -1.44
CA ALA A 39 21.57 -9.25 -2.30
C ALA A 39 20.60 -10.24 -1.62
N VAL A 40 20.78 -10.50 -0.32
CA VAL A 40 19.94 -11.44 0.43
C VAL A 40 18.62 -10.81 0.88
N ALA A 41 18.62 -9.53 1.28
CA ALA A 41 17.44 -8.87 1.83
C ALA A 41 16.33 -8.59 0.80
N THR A 42 16.69 -8.34 -0.46
CA THR A 42 15.75 -7.92 -1.52
C THR A 42 14.62 -8.94 -1.82
N PRO A 43 14.90 -10.23 -2.08
CA PRO A 43 13.84 -11.20 -2.41
C PRO A 43 12.85 -11.45 -1.25
N GLN A 44 13.33 -11.42 0.00
CA GLN A 44 12.49 -11.63 1.18
C GLN A 44 11.46 -10.51 1.34
N LEU A 45 11.85 -9.25 1.09
CA LEU A 45 10.96 -8.10 1.14
C LEU A 45 9.85 -8.22 0.09
N MET A 46 10.17 -8.59 -1.14
CA MET A 46 9.18 -8.75 -2.21
C MET A 46 8.10 -9.79 -1.87
N GLY A 47 8.49 -10.94 -1.30
CA GLY A 47 7.55 -11.97 -0.86
C GLY A 47 6.61 -11.48 0.25
N TYR A 48 7.11 -10.69 1.19
CA TYR A 48 6.31 -10.10 2.27
C TYR A 48 5.30 -9.08 1.74
N PHE A 49 5.74 -8.17 0.85
CA PHE A 49 4.84 -7.20 0.21
C PHE A 49 3.74 -7.87 -0.61
N GLY A 50 4.06 -8.96 -1.32
CA GLY A 50 3.05 -9.74 -2.07
C GLY A 50 1.96 -10.30 -1.17
N LYS A 51 2.33 -10.93 -0.04
CA LYS A 51 1.38 -11.47 0.94
C LYS A 51 0.53 -10.38 1.60
N ALA A 52 1.15 -9.27 2.00
CA ALA A 52 0.44 -8.14 2.59
C ALA A 52 -0.58 -7.53 1.61
N LYS A 53 -0.24 -7.42 0.32
CA LYS A 53 -1.17 -7.01 -0.72
C LYS A 53 -2.33 -7.99 -0.89
N ALA A 54 -2.08 -9.30 -0.94
CA ALA A 54 -3.15 -10.29 -1.04
C ALA A 54 -4.12 -10.22 0.16
N GLN A 55 -3.60 -10.11 1.38
CA GLN A 55 -4.43 -9.93 2.58
C GLN A 55 -5.23 -8.63 2.54
N SER A 56 -4.62 -7.53 2.12
CA SER A 56 -5.31 -6.25 1.94
C SER A 56 -6.42 -6.34 0.90
N ALA A 57 -6.21 -7.08 -0.20
CA ALA A 57 -7.25 -7.31 -1.20
C ALA A 57 -8.43 -8.09 -0.59
N GLN A 58 -8.17 -9.13 0.19
CA GLN A 58 -9.23 -9.91 0.85
C GLN A 58 -10.08 -9.05 1.81
N ILE A 59 -9.45 -8.21 2.63
CA ILE A 59 -10.16 -7.30 3.54
C ILE A 59 -11.01 -6.30 2.77
N GLN A 60 -10.48 -5.74 1.67
CA GLN A 60 -11.23 -4.81 0.83
C GLN A 60 -12.45 -5.47 0.19
N ILE A 61 -12.30 -6.70 -0.29
CA ILE A 61 -13.41 -7.47 -0.86
C ILE A 61 -14.49 -7.75 0.18
N GLN A 62 -14.13 -8.09 1.41
CA GLN A 62 -15.10 -8.25 2.51
C GLN A 62 -15.87 -6.94 2.77
N ASN A 63 -15.18 -5.81 2.82
CA ASN A 63 -15.82 -4.49 2.99
C ASN A 63 -16.76 -4.16 1.83
N ILE A 64 -16.39 -4.50 0.59
CA ILE A 64 -17.26 -4.34 -0.58
C ILE A 64 -18.49 -5.25 -0.47
N GLY A 65 -18.32 -6.50 -0.03
CA GLY A 65 -19.43 -7.43 0.22
C GLY A 65 -20.44 -6.88 1.22
N THR A 66 -19.97 -6.37 2.36
CA THR A 66 -20.84 -5.73 3.37
C THR A 66 -21.55 -4.50 2.80
N ALA A 67 -20.87 -3.69 1.97
CA ALA A 67 -21.49 -2.55 1.31
C ALA A 67 -22.57 -2.97 0.29
N LEU A 68 -22.36 -4.07 -0.43
CA LEU A 68 -23.37 -4.64 -1.33
C LEU A 68 -24.60 -5.15 -0.56
N GLU A 69 -24.40 -5.77 0.60
CA GLU A 69 -25.52 -6.18 1.46
C GLU A 69 -26.32 -4.99 1.98
N MET A 70 -25.66 -3.92 2.41
CA MET A 70 -26.32 -2.67 2.80
C MET A 70 -27.13 -2.08 1.64
N TYR A 71 -26.55 -2.04 0.44
CA TYR A 71 -27.25 -1.60 -0.77
C TYR A 71 -28.50 -2.45 -1.03
N TYR A 72 -28.40 -3.77 -0.89
CA TYR A 72 -29.53 -4.70 -1.07
C TYR A 72 -30.62 -4.49 -0.01
N LEU A 73 -30.26 -4.25 1.25
CA LEU A 73 -31.23 -4.01 2.33
C LEU A 73 -32.09 -2.76 2.07
N GLU A 74 -31.53 -1.74 1.42
CA GLU A 74 -32.24 -0.50 1.14
C GLU A 74 -33.00 -0.51 -0.19
N ASN A 75 -32.39 -1.06 -1.24
CA ASN A 75 -32.93 -1.03 -2.60
C ASN A 75 -33.64 -2.33 -3.01
N GLY A 76 -33.49 -3.40 -2.25
CA GLY A 76 -34.10 -4.71 -2.52
C GLY A 76 -33.44 -5.53 -3.62
N THR A 77 -32.39 -5.00 -4.26
CA THR A 77 -31.62 -5.66 -5.32
C THR A 77 -30.15 -5.28 -5.18
N TYR A 78 -29.24 -6.10 -5.72
CA TYR A 78 -27.85 -5.69 -5.92
C TYR A 78 -27.72 -4.80 -7.17
N PRO A 79 -26.64 -4.01 -7.30
CA PRO A 79 -26.39 -3.22 -8.50
C PRO A 79 -26.30 -4.09 -9.75
N SER A 80 -26.83 -3.61 -10.88
CA SER A 80 -26.66 -4.32 -12.16
C SER A 80 -25.20 -4.27 -12.60
N GLU A 81 -24.79 -5.16 -13.52
CA GLU A 81 -23.44 -5.13 -14.08
C GLU A 81 -23.12 -3.81 -14.81
N SER A 82 -24.15 -3.12 -15.33
CA SER A 82 -24.01 -1.85 -16.04
C SER A 82 -23.53 -0.69 -15.15
N VAL A 83 -23.99 -0.67 -13.89
CA VAL A 83 -23.59 0.33 -12.89
C VAL A 83 -22.43 -0.21 -12.04
N GLY A 84 -22.52 -1.48 -11.67
CA GLY A 84 -21.53 -2.23 -10.91
C GLY A 84 -21.23 -1.62 -9.53
N LEU A 85 -19.99 -1.78 -9.09
CA LEU A 85 -19.54 -1.34 -7.76
C LEU A 85 -19.55 0.19 -7.57
N LYS A 86 -19.74 0.98 -8.64
CA LYS A 86 -19.85 2.44 -8.52
C LYS A 86 -21.09 2.86 -7.73
N ALA A 87 -22.17 2.08 -7.81
CA ALA A 87 -23.39 2.28 -7.02
C ALA A 87 -23.14 2.33 -5.51
N LEU A 88 -22.01 1.78 -5.04
CA LEU A 88 -21.62 1.79 -3.63
C LEU A 88 -21.09 3.16 -3.15
N VAL A 89 -20.71 4.03 -4.08
CA VAL A 89 -20.06 5.32 -3.79
C VAL A 89 -20.91 6.49 -4.26
N GLU A 90 -21.64 6.33 -5.36
CA GLU A 90 -22.50 7.34 -5.94
C GLU A 90 -23.91 6.80 -6.19
N PRO A 91 -24.96 7.66 -6.13
CA PRO A 91 -26.31 7.23 -6.42
C PRO A 91 -26.46 6.79 -7.87
N ALA A 92 -27.23 5.73 -8.08
CA ALA A 92 -27.54 5.19 -9.39
C ALA A 92 -29.03 5.34 -9.71
N SER A 93 -29.38 5.44 -11.00
CA SER A 93 -30.79 5.57 -11.43
C SER A 93 -31.64 4.36 -11.04
N GLU A 94 -31.03 3.19 -10.89
CA GLU A 94 -31.65 1.94 -10.46
C GLU A 94 -31.80 1.81 -8.92
N ALA A 95 -31.36 2.82 -8.16
CA ALA A 95 -31.37 2.85 -6.70
C ALA A 95 -32.22 4.03 -6.17
N PRO A 96 -33.58 3.98 -6.25
CA PRO A 96 -34.43 5.09 -5.82
C PRO A 96 -34.33 5.39 -4.32
N ARG A 97 -33.88 4.41 -3.52
CA ARG A 97 -33.75 4.49 -2.06
C ARG A 97 -32.29 4.58 -1.61
N TRP A 98 -31.39 4.98 -2.50
CA TRP A 98 -29.97 5.11 -2.18
C TRP A 98 -29.75 6.07 -1.01
N ASN A 99 -29.15 5.57 0.07
CA ASN A 99 -28.80 6.32 1.28
C ASN A 99 -27.29 6.23 1.57
N GLY A 100 -26.50 6.02 0.51
CA GLY A 100 -25.05 5.90 0.58
C GLY A 100 -24.34 7.23 0.92
N PRO A 101 -22.99 7.25 0.85
CA PRO A 101 -22.14 6.22 0.25
C PRO A 101 -21.91 5.01 1.17
N TYR A 102 -22.12 3.80 0.65
CA TYR A 102 -21.85 2.54 1.36
C TYR A 102 -20.34 2.25 1.46
N LEU A 103 -19.53 2.84 0.56
CA LEU A 103 -18.07 2.84 0.64
C LEU A 103 -17.52 4.26 0.74
N LYS A 104 -16.69 4.49 1.75
CA LYS A 104 -16.18 5.84 2.10
C LYS A 104 -15.42 6.55 0.98
N LYS A 105 -14.78 5.82 0.06
CA LYS A 105 -13.92 6.39 -0.99
C LYS A 105 -13.96 5.52 -2.24
N ALA A 106 -14.07 6.15 -3.42
CA ALA A 106 -13.99 5.48 -4.72
C ALA A 106 -12.69 4.68 -4.91
N LYS A 107 -11.58 5.14 -4.32
CA LYS A 107 -10.31 4.41 -4.37
C LYS A 107 -10.35 3.01 -3.75
N ASN A 108 -11.33 2.73 -2.87
CA ASN A 108 -11.50 1.41 -2.26
C ASN A 108 -12.11 0.39 -3.25
N LEU A 109 -12.50 0.84 -4.44
CA LEU A 109 -12.87 -0.03 -5.57
C LEU A 109 -11.66 -0.51 -6.36
N LEU A 110 -10.45 -0.05 -6.00
CA LEU A 110 -9.20 -0.49 -6.59
C LEU A 110 -8.52 -1.48 -5.64
N ASP A 111 -7.99 -2.55 -6.19
CA ASP A 111 -7.18 -3.52 -5.48
C ASP A 111 -5.76 -2.96 -5.16
N PRO A 112 -4.96 -3.67 -4.35
CA PRO A 112 -3.60 -3.24 -3.98
C PRO A 112 -2.57 -3.20 -5.13
N TRP A 113 -2.98 -3.61 -6.33
CA TRP A 113 -2.21 -3.49 -7.57
C TRP A 113 -2.73 -2.36 -8.46
N GLY A 114 -3.73 -1.60 -8.01
CA GLY A 114 -4.29 -0.45 -8.69
C GLY A 114 -5.34 -0.80 -9.75
N ARG A 115 -5.83 -2.04 -9.77
CA ARG A 115 -6.83 -2.52 -10.74
C ARG A 115 -8.22 -2.45 -10.11
N PRO A 116 -9.30 -2.19 -10.87
CA PRO A 116 -10.64 -2.26 -10.32
C PRO A 116 -10.97 -3.69 -9.87
N PHE A 117 -11.68 -3.83 -8.75
CA PHE A 117 -12.30 -5.10 -8.39
C PHE A 117 -13.33 -5.50 -9.43
N GLN A 118 -13.36 -6.79 -9.74
CA GLN A 118 -14.35 -7.37 -10.63
C GLN A 118 -15.59 -7.74 -9.85
N TYR A 119 -16.74 -7.53 -10.47
CA TYR A 119 -18.05 -7.76 -9.90
C TYR A 119 -18.92 -8.48 -10.92
N VAL A 120 -19.59 -9.54 -10.48
CA VAL A 120 -20.51 -10.32 -11.32
C VAL A 120 -21.83 -10.49 -10.58
N TYR A 121 -22.92 -10.09 -11.24
CA TYR A 121 -24.27 -10.29 -10.76
C TYR A 121 -25.27 -10.26 -11.93
N PRO A 122 -26.21 -11.22 -12.02
CA PRO A 122 -26.34 -12.40 -11.16
C PRO A 122 -25.30 -13.49 -11.52
N ALA A 123 -24.67 -14.08 -10.51
CA ALA A 123 -23.89 -15.31 -10.68
C ALA A 123 -24.82 -16.53 -10.83
N GLU A 124 -24.27 -17.71 -11.13
CA GLU A 124 -25.03 -18.95 -11.40
C GLU A 124 -26.07 -19.31 -10.32
N ASN A 125 -25.84 -18.93 -9.07
CA ASN A 125 -26.70 -19.17 -7.92
C ASN A 125 -27.62 -17.98 -7.56
N GLY A 126 -27.68 -16.94 -8.40
CA GLY A 126 -28.43 -15.70 -8.13
C GLY A 126 -27.76 -14.77 -7.11
N ASN A 127 -26.54 -15.10 -6.66
CA ASN A 127 -25.75 -14.28 -5.76
C ASN A 127 -24.82 -13.34 -6.54
N PHE A 128 -24.09 -12.49 -5.82
CA PHE A 128 -22.98 -11.73 -6.39
C PHE A 128 -21.64 -12.43 -6.12
N ASP A 129 -20.64 -12.14 -6.97
CA ASP A 129 -19.23 -12.46 -6.74
C ASP A 129 -18.38 -11.20 -6.94
N VAL A 130 -17.46 -10.94 -5.99
CA VAL A 130 -16.48 -9.85 -6.06
C VAL A 130 -15.09 -10.42 -5.91
N PHE A 131 -14.17 -10.05 -6.80
CA PHE A 131 -12.81 -10.58 -6.78
C PHE A 131 -11.74 -9.66 -7.36
N SER A 132 -10.48 -9.93 -7.01
CA SER A 132 -9.29 -9.29 -7.60
C SER A 132 -8.49 -10.29 -8.44
N LEU A 133 -7.96 -9.81 -9.57
CA LEU A 133 -7.11 -10.56 -10.50
C LEU A 133 -5.62 -10.53 -10.12
N GLY A 134 -5.29 -9.88 -9.00
CA GLY A 134 -3.96 -9.90 -8.42
C GLY A 134 -2.86 -9.22 -9.24
N PRO A 135 -1.58 -9.54 -8.96
CA PRO A 135 -0.43 -8.89 -9.61
C PRO A 135 -0.44 -9.12 -11.12
N ASN A 136 -0.76 -10.35 -11.54
CA ASN A 136 -0.67 -10.78 -12.93
C ASN A 136 -1.89 -10.38 -13.75
N GLY A 137 -3.02 -10.04 -13.11
CA GLY A 137 -4.23 -9.65 -13.81
C GLY A 137 -4.97 -10.77 -14.52
N LYS A 138 -4.61 -12.03 -14.23
CA LYS A 138 -5.15 -13.22 -14.89
C LYS A 138 -5.78 -14.21 -13.93
N GLU A 139 -5.39 -14.17 -12.67
CA GLU A 139 -5.76 -15.19 -11.68
C GLU A 139 -6.47 -14.56 -10.51
N LYS A 140 -7.55 -15.21 -10.06
CA LYS A 140 -8.35 -14.79 -8.92
C LYS A 140 -7.52 -15.02 -7.64
N VAL A 141 -7.02 -13.94 -7.04
CA VAL A 141 -6.16 -14.04 -5.82
C VAL A 141 -6.93 -13.82 -4.52
N ALA A 142 -8.12 -13.23 -4.59
CA ALA A 142 -8.97 -12.94 -3.44
C ALA A 142 -10.42 -12.81 -3.92
N SER A 143 -11.37 -13.26 -3.10
CA SER A 143 -12.80 -13.22 -3.46
C SER A 143 -13.76 -13.31 -2.30
N ALA A 144 -14.95 -12.76 -2.51
CA ALA A 144 -16.14 -12.99 -1.71
C ALA A 144 -17.34 -13.18 -2.63
N ALA A 145 -18.05 -14.28 -2.43
CA ALA A 145 -19.40 -14.45 -2.91
C ALA A 145 -20.37 -13.96 -1.83
N SER A 146 -21.65 -13.78 -2.18
CA SER A 146 -22.69 -13.47 -1.19
C SER A 146 -22.59 -14.39 0.05
N PHE A 147 -22.65 -13.79 1.23
CA PHE A 147 -22.66 -14.51 2.53
C PHE A 147 -23.86 -15.45 2.71
N ARG A 148 -24.85 -15.40 1.81
CA ARG A 148 -26.01 -16.30 1.80
C ARG A 148 -25.59 -17.66 1.22
N GLY A 149 -24.79 -18.42 1.98
CA GLY A 149 -24.38 -19.78 1.64
C GLY A 149 -23.00 -20.21 2.16
N SER A 150 -22.82 -20.24 3.47
CA SER A 150 -21.79 -21.05 4.17
C SER A 150 -22.35 -21.48 5.52
#